data_AF-A0A8S3RPZ8-F1
#
_entry.id   AF-A0A8S3RPZ8-F1
#
_cell.length_a   1.000
_cell.length_b   1.000
_cell.length_c   1.000
_cell.angle_alpha   90.00
_cell.angle_beta   90.00
_cell.angle_gamma   90.00
#
_symmetry.space_group_name_H-M   'P 1'
#
loop_
_entity.id
_entity.type
_entity.pdbx_description
1 polymer ?
#
loop_
_entity_poly.entity_id
_entity_poly.type
_entity_poly.pdbx_seq_one_letter_code
_entity_poly.pdbx_strand_id
1 'polypeptide(L)'
;MTCVICKLEKLSEEFCPDNASDRCDHPCLICLRCLVDNVNKNGTCPYPKCDEVIDKKSKHVALFEKILSQMFTVYEATYKKNDLTASDDVEHVIVKGLTGESLRIPFCRSMTINQLKNALHKQWKHKENKMKLLYDGKDMQVNIFTMIIVQTLNLF
;
A
#
# COMPACT_ATOMS: atom_id res chain seq x y z
N MET A 1 -12.25 -9.67 -11.12
CA MET A 1 -13.62 -9.16 -11.37
C MET A 1 -13.51 -7.79 -12.04
N THR A 2 -14.48 -7.36 -12.86
CA THR A 2 -14.39 -6.09 -13.61
C THR A 2 -15.41 -5.08 -13.12
N CYS A 3 -14.95 -3.88 -12.75
CA CYS A 3 -15.84 -2.80 -12.29
C CYS A 3 -16.65 -2.22 -13.45
N VAL A 4 -17.97 -2.10 -13.30
CA VAL A 4 -18.83 -1.55 -14.37
C VAL A 4 -18.62 -0.06 -14.62
N ILE A 5 -18.00 0.68 -13.68
CA ILE A 5 -17.71 2.11 -13.80
C ILE A 5 -16.34 2.36 -14.42
N CYS A 6 -15.25 1.98 -13.74
CA CYS A 6 -13.89 2.25 -14.22
C CYS A 6 -13.36 1.24 -15.24
N LYS A 7 -14.08 0.15 -15.50
CA LYS A 7 -13.73 -0.92 -16.46
C LYS A 7 -12.39 -1.62 -16.20
N LEU A 8 -11.78 -1.40 -15.04
CA LEU A 8 -10.55 -2.07 -14.62
C LEU A 8 -10.86 -3.43 -14.01
N GLU A 9 -9.96 -4.38 -14.27
CA GLU A 9 -9.91 -5.64 -13.55
C GLU A 9 -9.35 -5.42 -12.14
N LYS A 10 -10.02 -6.01 -11.15
CA LYS A 10 -9.81 -5.78 -9.72
C LYS A 10 -9.96 -7.07 -8.91
N LEU A 11 -9.37 -7.05 -7.72
CA LEU A 11 -9.55 -8.11 -6.73
C LEU A 11 -11.01 -8.12 -6.26
N SER A 12 -11.53 -9.29 -5.90
CA SER A 12 -12.87 -9.45 -5.33
C SER A 12 -13.09 -8.59 -4.10
N GLU A 13 -12.05 -8.44 -3.29
CA GLU A 13 -12.00 -7.69 -2.04
C GLU A 13 -12.09 -6.17 -2.26
N GLU A 14 -11.90 -5.68 -3.50
CA GLU A 14 -12.10 -4.27 -3.84
C GLU A 14 -13.56 -3.92 -4.17
N PHE A 15 -14.47 -4.89 -4.17
CA PHE A 15 -15.90 -4.67 -4.44
C PHE A 15 -16.68 -4.50 -3.14
N CYS A 16 -17.83 -3.81 -3.25
CA CYS A 16 -18.69 -3.62 -2.09
C CYS A 16 -19.17 -4.96 -1.53
N PRO A 17 -19.05 -5.19 -0.21
CA PRO A 17 -19.56 -6.41 0.41
C PRO A 17 -21.09 -6.46 0.40
N ASP A 18 -21.72 -5.30 0.34
CA ASP A 18 -23.17 -5.14 0.30
C ASP A 18 -23.55 -3.85 -0.44
N ASN A 19 -24.83 -3.72 -0.75
CA ASN A 19 -25.41 -2.59 -1.44
C ASN A 19 -25.27 -1.27 -0.68
N ALA A 20 -25.24 -0.17 -1.42
CA ALA A 20 -24.94 1.14 -0.85
C ALA A 20 -26.05 1.71 0.03
N SER A 21 -27.24 1.14 -0.05
CA SER A 21 -28.43 1.42 0.74
C SER A 21 -29.26 0.15 0.79
N ASP A 22 -30.06 -0.04 1.86
CA ASP A 22 -31.04 -1.13 1.94
C ASP A 22 -32.11 -1.06 0.85
N ARG A 23 -32.25 0.09 0.18
CA ARG A 23 -33.18 0.32 -0.94
C ARG A 23 -32.59 -0.03 -2.31
N CYS A 24 -31.30 -0.29 -2.40
CA CYS A 24 -30.68 -0.75 -3.63
C CYS A 24 -30.96 -2.26 -3.82
N ASP A 25 -31.61 -2.62 -4.92
CA ASP A 25 -31.85 -4.02 -5.32
C ASP A 25 -31.12 -4.33 -6.63
N HIS A 26 -29.80 -4.43 -6.55
CA HIS A 26 -28.96 -4.78 -7.69
C HIS A 26 -27.64 -5.44 -7.24
N PRO A 27 -26.92 -6.15 -8.12
CA PRO A 27 -25.64 -6.75 -7.78
C PRO A 27 -24.52 -5.71 -7.56
N CYS A 28 -23.65 -5.99 -6.58
CA CYS A 28 -22.45 -5.20 -6.28
C CYS A 28 -21.32 -5.40 -7.32
N LEU A 29 -21.48 -4.82 -8.51
CA LEU A 29 -20.49 -4.89 -9.61
C LEU A 29 -19.60 -3.64 -9.74
N ILE A 30 -19.58 -2.81 -8.70
CA ILE A 30 -18.85 -1.55 -8.64
C ILE A 30 -17.78 -1.68 -7.56
N CYS A 31 -16.55 -1.26 -7.88
CA CYS A 31 -15.50 -1.24 -6.86
C CYS A 31 -15.77 -0.15 -5.82
N LEU A 32 -15.32 -0.40 -4.59
CA LEU A 32 -15.52 0.49 -3.43
C LEU A 32 -15.09 1.93 -3.73
N ARG A 33 -13.97 2.12 -4.45
CA ARG A 33 -13.46 3.46 -4.80
C ARG A 33 -14.44 4.24 -5.68
N CYS A 34 -14.92 3.62 -6.77
CA CYS A 34 -15.90 4.26 -7.64
C CYS A 34 -17.23 4.51 -6.92
N LEU A 35 -17.62 3.60 -6.02
CA LEU A 35 -18.83 3.74 -5.23
C LEU A 35 -18.75 4.97 -4.31
N VAL A 36 -17.73 5.03 -3.46
CA VAL A 36 -17.52 6.11 -2.51
C VAL A 36 -17.30 7.44 -3.23
N ASP A 37 -16.50 7.47 -4.31
CA ASP A 37 -16.28 8.68 -5.11
C ASP A 37 -17.58 9.22 -5.70
N ASN A 38 -18.46 8.36 -6.22
CA ASN A 38 -19.73 8.79 -6.79
C ASN A 38 -20.69 9.29 -5.71
N VAL A 39 -20.82 8.58 -4.58
CA VAL A 39 -21.68 9.02 -3.48
C VAL A 39 -21.20 10.35 -2.92
N ASN A 40 -19.89 10.54 -2.76
CA ASN A 40 -19.33 11.78 -2.26
C ASN A 40 -19.48 12.96 -3.22
N LYS A 41 -19.44 12.74 -4.54
CA LYS A 41 -19.65 13.79 -5.55
C LYS A 41 -21.13 14.08 -5.80
N ASN A 42 -21.91 13.04 -6.06
CA ASN A 42 -23.25 13.13 -6.62
C ASN A 42 -24.36 12.80 -5.62
N GLY A 43 -24.05 12.11 -4.52
CA GLY A 43 -25.06 11.70 -3.52
C GLY A 43 -26.03 10.62 -4.02
N THR A 44 -25.63 9.83 -5.02
CA THR A 44 -26.47 8.81 -5.64
C THR A 44 -25.74 7.48 -5.79
N CYS A 45 -26.50 6.42 -6.01
CA CYS A 45 -25.96 5.12 -6.38
C CYS A 45 -25.30 5.22 -7.78
N PRO A 46 -24.05 4.74 -7.96
CA PRO A 46 -23.41 4.76 -9.28
C PRO A 46 -23.90 3.66 -10.22
N TYR A 47 -24.78 2.76 -9.77
CA TYR A 47 -25.24 1.66 -10.62
C TYR A 47 -26.12 2.19 -11.76
N PRO A 48 -25.87 1.84 -13.04
CA PRO A 48 -26.51 2.48 -14.21
C PRO A 48 -28.05 2.44 -14.27
N LYS A 49 -28.70 1.63 -13.45
CA LYS A 49 -30.16 1.48 -13.37
C LYS A 49 -30.69 1.70 -11.96
N CYS A 50 -29.96 2.44 -11.14
CA CYS A 50 -30.33 2.74 -9.78
C CYS A 50 -30.24 4.24 -9.55
N ASP A 51 -31.38 4.86 -9.29
CA ASP A 51 -31.49 6.30 -9.02
C ASP A 51 -31.60 6.58 -7.52
N GLU A 52 -31.20 5.62 -6.68
CA GLU A 52 -31.28 5.72 -5.24
C GLU A 52 -30.38 6.86 -4.73
N VAL A 53 -30.98 7.77 -3.96
CA VAL A 53 -30.28 8.87 -3.30
C VAL A 53 -29.67 8.36 -2.00
N ILE A 54 -28.35 8.51 -1.89
CA ILE A 54 -27.58 7.97 -0.78
C ILE A 54 -27.11 9.12 0.10
N ASP A 55 -27.48 9.05 1.38
CA ASP A 55 -26.91 9.94 2.39
C ASP A 55 -25.41 9.61 2.57
N LYS A 56 -24.56 10.61 2.37
CA LYS A 56 -23.11 10.53 2.56
C LYS A 56 -22.74 10.14 3.99
N LYS A 57 -23.61 10.43 4.97
CA LYS A 57 -23.41 10.08 6.38
C LYS A 57 -24.07 8.75 6.77
N SER A 58 -24.59 8.00 5.81
CA SER A 58 -25.17 6.68 6.08
C SER A 58 -24.13 5.70 6.62
N LYS A 59 -24.60 4.70 7.38
CA LYS A 59 -23.74 3.67 7.96
C LYS A 59 -22.99 2.88 6.88
N HIS A 60 -23.60 2.67 5.71
CA HIS A 60 -22.99 1.93 4.60
C HIS A 60 -21.81 2.72 4.01
N VAL A 61 -21.98 4.01 3.76
CA VAL A 61 -20.90 4.86 3.23
C VAL A 61 -19.73 4.93 4.21
N ALA A 62 -20.01 5.15 5.50
CA ALA A 62 -18.98 5.16 6.54
C ALA A 62 -18.23 3.82 6.64
N LEU A 63 -18.93 2.69 6.48
CA LEU A 63 -18.32 1.37 6.43
C LEU A 63 -17.40 1.22 5.22
N PHE A 64 -17.84 1.63 4.03
CA PHE A 64 -17.03 1.52 2.81
C PHE A 64 -15.80 2.40 2.84
N GLU A 65 -15.90 3.62 3.38
CA GLU A 65 -14.75 4.50 3.59
C GLU A 65 -13.75 3.86 4.57
N LYS A 66 -14.23 3.21 5.63
CA LYS A 66 -13.37 2.46 6.55
C LYS A 66 -12.68 1.29 5.86
N ILE A 67 -13.39 0.51 5.05
CA ILE A 67 -12.77 -0.60 4.28
C ILE A 67 -11.73 -0.04 3.30
N LEU A 68 -12.04 1.03 2.57
CA LEU A 68 -11.10 1.66 1.65
C LEU A 68 -9.85 2.15 2.37
N SER A 69 -9.99 2.84 3.50
CA SER A 69 -8.85 3.32 4.27
C SER A 69 -7.97 2.18 4.79
N GLN A 70 -8.54 1.02 5.14
CA GLN A 70 -7.77 -0.17 5.54
C GLN A 70 -7.09 -0.86 4.36
N MET A 71 -7.77 -0.96 3.20
CA MET A 71 -7.24 -1.62 2.00
C MET A 71 -6.16 -0.78 1.30
N PHE A 72 -6.29 0.55 1.37
CA PHE A 72 -5.39 1.51 0.76
C PHE A 72 -4.71 2.39 1.80
N THR A 73 -4.51 1.89 3.03
CA THR A 73 -3.68 2.58 4.01
C THR A 73 -2.34 2.84 3.35
N VAL A 74 -2.08 4.11 3.03
CA VAL A 74 -0.72 4.56 2.77
C VAL A 74 -0.01 4.20 4.07
N TYR A 75 0.92 3.26 4.00
CA TYR A 75 1.86 3.06 5.09
C TYR A 75 2.70 4.34 5.15
N GLU A 76 2.16 5.40 5.76
CA GLU A 76 2.98 6.45 6.31
C GLU A 76 3.90 5.73 7.26
N ALA A 77 5.19 5.71 6.94
CA ALA A 77 6.17 5.25 7.89
C ALA A 77 5.94 6.10 9.14
N THR A 78 5.34 5.51 10.17
CA THR A 78 5.32 6.06 11.52
C THR A 78 6.74 5.96 12.05
N TYR A 79 7.64 6.71 11.42
CA TYR A 79 8.96 7.02 11.91
C TYR A 79 8.74 7.95 13.08
N LYS A 80 8.43 7.36 14.23
CA LYS A 80 8.90 7.96 15.48
C LYS A 80 10.40 7.78 15.45
N LYS A 81 11.13 8.88 15.25
CA LYS A 81 12.55 8.95 15.55
C LYS A 81 12.67 8.57 17.03
N ASN A 82 12.89 7.29 17.29
CA ASN A 82 13.44 6.91 18.58
C ASN A 82 14.83 7.52 18.56
N ASP A 83 15.05 8.55 19.36
CA ASP A 83 16.39 8.97 19.76
C ASP A 83 17.01 7.78 20.49
N LEU A 84 17.56 6.86 19.71
CA LEU A 84 18.39 5.77 20.18
C LEU A 84 19.77 6.38 20.44
N THR A 85 19.92 6.92 21.65
CA THR A 85 21.22 7.00 22.29
C THR A 85 21.77 5.59 22.43
N ALA A 86 22.77 5.22 21.61
CA ALA A 86 23.94 4.45 22.02
C ALA A 86 24.80 4.08 20.80
N SER A 87 26.06 4.48 20.91
CA SER A 87 27.28 3.98 20.27
C SER A 87 27.21 2.58 19.63
N ASP A 88 27.46 2.52 18.32
CA ASP A 88 28.71 2.02 17.72
C ASP A 88 28.59 2.23 16.19
N ASP A 89 29.69 2.58 15.53
CA ASP A 89 29.76 3.30 14.25
C ASP A 89 29.40 2.45 12.99
N VAL A 90 28.23 1.81 13.00
CA VAL A 90 27.73 0.98 11.89
C VAL A 90 26.39 1.54 11.44
N GLU A 91 26.34 2.06 10.21
CA GLU A 91 25.09 2.47 9.57
C GLU A 91 24.14 1.24 9.48
N HIS A 92 22.83 1.44 9.59
CA HIS A 92 21.85 0.35 9.48
C HIS A 92 20.73 0.74 8.51
N VAL A 93 20.21 -0.23 7.77
CA VAL A 93 18.97 -0.09 6.99
C VAL A 93 17.84 -0.87 7.65
N ILE A 94 16.63 -0.31 7.57
CA ILE A 94 15.41 -0.98 8.03
C ILE A 94 14.66 -1.45 6.78
N VAL A 95 14.48 -2.76 6.66
CA VAL A 95 13.71 -3.37 5.57
C VAL A 95 12.36 -3.80 6.13
N LYS A 96 11.27 -3.37 5.49
CA LYS A 96 9.90 -3.73 5.87
C LYS A 96 9.29 -4.68 4.84
N GLY A 97 8.71 -5.77 5.32
CA GLY A 97 7.92 -6.69 4.51
C GLY A 97 6.49 -6.19 4.30
N LEU A 98 5.81 -6.74 3.28
CA LEU A 98 4.41 -6.40 3.00
C LEU A 98 3.45 -6.87 4.11
N THR A 99 3.86 -7.86 4.90
CA THR A 99 3.12 -8.36 6.07
C THR A 99 3.39 -7.56 7.35
N GLY A 100 4.21 -6.49 7.27
CA GLY A 100 4.43 -5.53 8.37
C GLY A 100 5.63 -5.83 9.26
N GLU A 101 6.28 -6.99 9.12
CA GLU A 101 7.54 -7.29 9.79
C GLU A 101 8.65 -6.34 9.33
N SER A 102 9.54 -5.99 10.26
CA SER A 102 10.65 -5.08 10.01
C SER A 102 11.94 -5.72 10.47
N LEU A 103 12.98 -5.60 9.66
CA LEU A 103 14.31 -6.10 9.99
C LEU A 103 15.35 -4.98 9.91
N ARG A 104 16.18 -4.89 10.95
CA ARG A 104 17.33 -3.98 11.00
C ARG A 104 18.57 -4.73 10.54
N ILE A 105 19.18 -4.27 9.44
CA ILE A 105 20.35 -4.89 8.84
C ILE A 105 21.52 -3.90 8.90
N PRO A 106 22.70 -4.32 9.39
CA PRO A 106 23.93 -3.54 9.24
C PRO A 106 24.19 -3.20 7.78
N PHE A 107 24.41 -1.92 7.50
CA PHE A 107 24.58 -1.37 6.17
C PHE A 107 25.99 -0.82 6.01
N CYS A 108 26.55 -1.05 4.83
CA CYS A 108 27.79 -0.42 4.39
C CYS A 108 27.52 0.17 3.01
N ARG A 109 28.02 1.37 2.72
CA ARG A 109 27.80 2.03 1.42
C ARG A 109 28.35 1.24 0.22
N SER A 110 29.31 0.34 0.46
CA SER A 110 29.84 -0.59 -0.55
C SER A 110 29.01 -1.87 -0.70
N MET A 111 27.98 -2.08 0.13
CA MET A 111 27.12 -3.25 0.09
C MET A 111 26.25 -3.23 -1.15
N THR A 112 26.31 -4.32 -1.92
CA THR A 112 25.46 -4.53 -3.09
C THR A 112 24.05 -4.96 -2.70
N ILE A 113 23.09 -4.74 -3.60
CA ILE A 113 21.70 -5.21 -3.42
C ILE A 113 21.64 -6.73 -3.22
N ASN A 114 22.49 -7.50 -3.91
CA ASN A 114 22.57 -8.94 -3.70
C ASN A 114 23.03 -9.29 -2.29
N GLN A 115 24.08 -8.64 -1.78
CA GLN A 115 24.51 -8.85 -0.39
C GLN A 115 23.39 -8.54 0.61
N LEU A 116 22.60 -7.49 0.35
CA LEU A 116 21.44 -7.15 1.18
C LEU A 116 20.35 -8.22 1.11
N LYS A 117 20.03 -8.72 -0.08
CA LYS A 117 19.10 -9.85 -0.27
C LYS A 117 19.59 -11.11 0.43
N ASN A 118 20.90 -11.38 0.43
CA ASN A 118 21.46 -12.54 1.12
C ASN A 118 21.33 -12.41 2.65
N ALA A 119 21.52 -11.19 3.18
CA ALA A 119 21.29 -10.92 4.60
C ALA A 119 19.81 -11.11 4.99
N LEU A 120 18.89 -10.67 4.13
CA LEU A 120 17.45 -10.89 4.29
C LEU A 120 17.08 -12.38 4.20
N HIS A 121 17.67 -13.11 3.25
CA HIS A 121 17.43 -14.55 3.08
C HIS A 121 17.79 -15.34 4.35
N LYS A 122 18.92 -15.01 4.99
CA LYS A 122 19.34 -15.66 6.24
C LYS A 122 18.34 -15.49 7.37
N GLN A 123 17.62 -14.36 7.41
CA GLN A 123 16.67 -14.03 8.46
C GLN A 123 15.23 -14.49 8.15
N TRP A 124 14.73 -14.16 6.97
CA TRP A 124 13.34 -14.43 6.57
C TRP A 124 13.16 -15.76 5.83
N LYS A 125 14.25 -16.46 5.48
CA LYS A 125 14.25 -17.75 4.75
C LYS A 125 13.57 -17.69 3.37
N HIS A 126 13.23 -16.50 2.86
CA HIS A 126 12.71 -16.31 1.51
C HIS A 126 13.83 -16.36 0.48
N LYS A 127 13.63 -17.06 -0.64
CA LYS A 127 14.66 -17.17 -1.70
C LYS A 127 14.95 -15.80 -2.33
N GLU A 128 16.22 -15.49 -2.56
CA GLU A 128 16.71 -14.21 -3.10
C GLU A 128 16.05 -13.82 -4.42
N ASN A 129 15.84 -14.80 -5.31
CA ASN A 129 15.20 -14.60 -6.61
C ASN A 129 13.69 -14.30 -6.53
N LYS A 130 13.09 -14.48 -5.35
CA LYS A 130 11.69 -14.12 -5.08
C LYS A 130 11.55 -12.80 -4.32
N MET A 131 12.67 -12.15 -3.98
CA MET A 131 12.67 -10.88 -3.24
C MET A 131 12.87 -9.70 -4.19
N LYS A 132 11.92 -8.76 -4.11
CA LYS A 132 11.97 -7.46 -4.78
C LYS A 132 12.13 -6.37 -3.73
N LEU A 133 13.15 -5.52 -3.88
CA LEU A 133 13.43 -4.43 -2.96
C LEU A 133 13.03 -3.11 -3.61
N LEU A 134 12.30 -2.28 -2.86
CA LEU A 134 11.82 -0.98 -3.31
C LEU A 134 12.43 0.10 -2.42
N TYR A 135 12.96 1.14 -3.04
CA TYR A 135 13.40 2.36 -2.36
C TYR A 135 12.84 3.57 -3.10
N ASP A 136 12.15 4.47 -2.37
CA ASP A 136 11.47 5.63 -2.95
C ASP A 136 10.54 5.27 -4.13
N GLY A 137 9.76 4.19 -3.96
CA GLY A 137 8.85 3.66 -4.98
C GLY A 137 9.53 3.05 -6.21
N LYS A 138 10.87 3.03 -6.28
CA LYS A 138 11.63 2.49 -7.41
C LYS A 138 12.23 1.13 -7.07
N ASP A 139 12.21 0.26 -8.07
CA ASP A 139 12.82 -1.07 -8.01
C ASP A 139 14.35 -0.93 -7.91
N MET A 140 14.93 -1.51 -6.85
CA MET A 140 16.37 -1.55 -6.68
C MET A 140 16.94 -2.62 -7.62
N GLN A 141 17.42 -2.18 -8.78
CA GLN A 141 17.99 -3.07 -9.79
C GLN A 141 19.41 -3.52 -9.41
N VAL A 142 19.68 -4.81 -9.62
CA VAL A 142 21.02 -5.40 -9.50
C VAL A 142 21.81 -5.02 -10.76
N ASN A 143 22.24 -3.77 -10.88
CA ASN A 143 23.15 -3.39 -11.95
C ASN A 143 24.58 -3.73 -11.55
N ILE A 144 25.26 -4.45 -12.44
CA ILE A 144 26.57 -5.10 -12.23
C ILE A 144 27.71 -4.11 -11.91
N PHE A 145 27.49 -2.80 -12.01
CA PHE A 145 28.41 -1.77 -11.51
C PHE A 145 27.62 -0.53 -11.11
N THR A 146 27.17 -0.41 -9.86
CA THR A 146 26.77 0.91 -9.33
C THR A 146 26.91 0.94 -7.82
N MET A 147 27.84 1.78 -7.33
CA MET A 147 27.86 2.24 -5.94
C MET A 147 26.52 2.88 -5.62
N ILE A 148 25.93 2.52 -4.47
CA ILE A 148 24.76 3.19 -3.94
C ILE A 148 25.21 4.58 -3.48
N ILE A 149 25.05 5.59 -4.32
CA ILE A 149 25.12 6.99 -3.90
C ILE A 149 23.79 7.28 -3.20
N VAL A 150 23.77 7.17 -1.88
CA VAL A 150 22.72 7.80 -1.05
C VAL A 150 23.02 9.29 -1.07
N GLN A 151 22.43 10.03 -2.01
CA GLN A 151 22.45 11.49 -1.95
C GLN A 151 21.47 11.92 -0.85
N THR A 152 22.02 12.26 0.32
CA THR A 152 21.33 13.09 1.30
C THR A 152 21.10 14.47 0.69
N LEU A 153 19.91 14.71 0.17
CA LEU A 153 19.43 16.06 -0.11
C LEU A 153 18.78 16.61 1.18
N ASN A 154 19.63 17.21 2.02
CA ASN A 154 19.24 18.39 2.78
C ASN A 154 18.79 19.45 1.78
N LEU A 155 17.63 20.08 1.94
CA LEU A 155 17.35 21.44 1.48
C LEU A 155 16.06 21.95 2.17
N PHE A 156 16.29 22.91 3.07
CA PHE A 156 15.45 23.99 3.65
C PHE A 156 13.97 23.76 3.99
#